data_AF-A0A6J6PU71-F1
#
_entry.id   AF-A0A6J6PU71-F1
#
_cell.length_a   1.000
_cell.length_b   1.000
_cell.length_c   1.000
_cell.angle_alpha   90.00
_cell.angle_beta   90.00
_cell.angle_gamma   90.00
#
_symmetry.space_group_name_H-M   'P 1'
#
loop_
_entity.id
_entity.type
_entity.pdbx_description
1 polymer ?
#
loop_
_entity_poly.entity_id
_entity_poly.type
_entity_poly.pdbx_seq_one_letter_code
_entity_poly.pdbx_strand_id
1 'polypeptide(L)'
;MSSTADGTTRLDDYWEQMVTVALLGTDRREPPVPPTGGLADLAADDPLPTASQRLLQQMAACTTVRRAGVLPAPPAALIAAPAPDPRPVTPPSATATWRRLVIDWPVLEDEWVLAVLATGRRLAPELVPPVLGRHRTDVVRHERALLAAGPLGAWMVEWSPRLACTGRRPTSGLELAVHHLPELPIVPELLPLLEAPADQVARTLATGLSKATFNAGHRAVLINLVARVNPSSLPAVGAALNSVDALSPSVGLAYALTELVHLRHHMLTELEPA
;
A
#
# COMPACT_ATOMS: atom_id res chain seq x y z
N MET A 1 -42.64 8.01 64.78
CA MET A 1 -43.01 7.13 63.65
C MET A 1 -43.23 8.04 62.45
N SER A 2 -42.20 8.72 61.93
CA SER A 2 -41.14 8.21 61.04
C SER A 2 -41.69 7.42 59.86
N SER A 3 -41.81 8.10 58.72
CA SER A 3 -41.40 7.58 57.40
C SER A 3 -41.35 8.74 56.40
N THR A 4 -40.25 9.48 56.40
CA THR A 4 -39.84 10.36 55.30
C THR A 4 -39.30 9.47 54.19
N ALA A 5 -40.01 9.41 53.06
CA ALA A 5 -39.56 8.72 51.86
C ALA A 5 -38.34 9.46 51.29
N ASP A 6 -37.18 8.83 51.39
CA ASP A 6 -35.91 9.31 50.86
C ASP A 6 -35.90 9.07 49.34
N GLY A 7 -36.53 9.99 48.61
CA GLY A 7 -36.66 9.97 47.16
C GLY A 7 -35.37 10.42 46.49
N THR A 8 -34.35 9.57 46.47
CA THR A 8 -33.16 9.80 45.62
C THR A 8 -33.56 9.57 44.16
N THR A 9 -34.04 10.62 43.48
CA THR A 9 -34.28 10.58 42.03
C THR A 9 -32.98 10.26 41.33
N ARG A 10 -32.96 9.18 40.54
CA ARG A 10 -31.78 8.78 39.77
C ARG A 10 -31.49 9.84 38.71
N LEU A 11 -30.21 10.09 38.43
CA LEU A 11 -29.78 11.10 37.45
C LEU A 11 -30.42 10.88 36.05
N ASP A 12 -30.67 9.62 35.69
CA ASP A 12 -31.34 9.24 34.45
C ASP A 12 -32.81 9.71 34.41
N ASP A 13 -33.56 9.49 35.51
CA ASP A 13 -34.96 9.93 35.62
C ASP A 13 -35.06 11.46 35.63
N TYR A 14 -34.11 12.13 36.29
CA TYR A 14 -34.01 13.58 36.30
C TYR A 14 -33.70 14.14 34.91
N TRP A 15 -32.83 13.47 34.14
CA TRP A 15 -32.54 13.83 32.75
C TRP A 15 -33.77 13.71 31.85
N GLU A 16 -34.53 12.62 31.96
CA GLU A 16 -35.77 12.43 31.17
C GLU A 16 -36.82 13.50 31.47
N GLN A 17 -36.95 13.91 32.74
CA GLN A 17 -37.84 15.00 33.14
C GLN A 17 -37.42 16.34 32.52
N MET A 18 -36.12 16.68 32.55
CA MET A 18 -35.62 17.90 31.91
C MET A 18 -35.81 17.89 30.39
N VAL A 19 -35.56 16.76 29.71
CA VAL A 19 -35.81 16.63 28.26
C VAL A 19 -37.28 16.84 27.94
N THR A 20 -38.17 16.29 28.78
CA THR A 20 -39.62 16.49 28.62
C THR A 20 -40.01 17.95 28.76
N VAL A 21 -39.46 18.67 29.75
CA VAL A 21 -39.69 20.12 29.91
C VAL A 21 -39.12 20.91 28.72
N ALA A 22 -37.93 20.55 28.23
CA ALA A 22 -37.32 21.19 27.06
C ALA A 22 -38.20 21.05 25.80
N LEU A 23 -38.82 19.88 25.60
CA LEU A 23 -39.70 19.62 24.45
C LEU A 23 -41.07 20.30 24.58
N LEU A 24 -41.60 20.44 25.80
CA LEU A 24 -42.91 21.08 26.04
C LEU A 24 -42.82 22.61 26.16
N GLY A 25 -41.63 23.13 26.47
CA GLY A 25 -41.37 24.54 26.73
C GLY A 25 -41.59 24.92 28.20
N THR A 26 -40.73 25.80 28.71
CA THR A 26 -40.76 26.23 30.12
C THR A 26 -41.99 27.07 30.49
N ASP A 27 -42.68 27.64 29.50
CA ASP A 27 -43.94 28.37 29.72
C ASP A 27 -45.11 27.42 30.04
N ARG A 28 -45.01 26.16 29.61
CA ARG A 28 -46.06 25.14 29.81
C ARG A 28 -45.76 24.20 30.97
N ARG A 29 -44.48 24.08 31.34
CA ARG A 29 -44.05 23.19 32.43
C ARG A 29 -42.81 23.75 33.10
N GLU A 30 -42.85 23.82 34.43
CA GLU A 30 -41.70 24.22 35.23
C GLU A 30 -40.58 23.17 35.17
N PRO A 31 -39.30 23.59 35.10
CA PRO A 31 -38.16 22.69 35.24
C PRO A 31 -38.21 21.93 36.57
N PRO A 32 -37.86 20.63 36.58
CA PRO A 32 -37.84 19.84 37.80
C PRO A 32 -36.81 20.39 38.80
N VAL A 33 -37.10 20.26 40.09
CA VAL A 33 -36.15 20.60 41.15
C VAL A 33 -34.95 19.65 41.08
N PRO A 34 -33.70 20.15 41.09
CA PRO A 34 -32.53 19.30 41.02
C PRO A 34 -32.45 18.34 42.21
N PRO A 35 -31.92 17.11 42.01
CA PRO A 35 -31.64 16.21 43.11
C PRO A 35 -30.59 16.82 44.04
N THR A 36 -30.64 16.44 45.32
CA THR A 36 -29.72 16.94 46.35
C THR A 36 -28.25 16.66 45.98
N GLY A 37 -27.35 17.54 46.44
CA GLY A 37 -25.91 17.49 46.14
C GLY A 37 -25.48 18.53 45.11
N GLY A 38 -24.35 18.31 44.44
CA GLY A 38 -23.69 19.36 43.64
C GLY A 38 -24.51 19.96 42.48
N LEU A 39 -25.55 19.27 42.01
CA LEU A 39 -26.50 19.84 41.02
C LEU A 39 -27.47 20.83 41.66
N ALA A 40 -27.91 20.59 42.90
CA ALA A 40 -28.74 21.52 43.66
C ALA A 40 -27.93 22.74 44.13
N ASP A 41 -26.68 22.53 44.55
CA ASP A 41 -25.78 23.61 44.96
C ASP A 41 -25.51 24.56 43.79
N LEU A 42 -25.18 24.02 42.60
CA LEU A 42 -24.98 24.81 41.39
C LEU A 42 -26.24 25.59 40.97
N ALA A 43 -27.43 25.01 41.16
CA ALA A 43 -28.69 25.68 40.86
C ALA A 43 -29.06 26.78 41.87
N ALA A 44 -28.52 26.72 43.10
CA ALA A 44 -28.72 27.72 44.14
C ALA A 44 -27.78 28.93 43.99
N ASP A 45 -26.68 28.79 43.27
CA ASP A 45 -25.69 29.85 43.03
C ASP A 45 -26.18 30.95 42.06
N ASP A 46 -27.28 30.73 41.33
CA ASP A 46 -27.92 31.75 40.49
C ASP A 46 -29.09 32.39 41.24
N PRO A 47 -29.01 33.67 41.67
CA PRO A 47 -29.98 34.25 42.59
C PRO A 47 -31.35 34.55 41.98
N LEU A 48 -31.49 34.68 40.64
CA LEU A 48 -32.77 35.01 39.98
C LEU A 48 -32.90 34.45 38.53
N PRO A 49 -32.74 33.13 38.30
CA PRO A 49 -32.83 32.57 36.96
C PRO A 49 -34.27 32.46 36.47
N THR A 50 -34.49 32.82 35.21
CA THR A 50 -35.73 32.44 34.50
C THR A 50 -35.85 30.92 34.41
N ALA A 51 -37.06 30.40 34.18
CA ALA A 51 -37.29 28.97 34.03
C ALA A 51 -36.42 28.34 32.91
N SER A 52 -36.23 29.04 31.79
CA SER A 52 -35.38 28.56 30.69
C SER A 52 -33.89 28.53 31.07
N GLN A 53 -33.40 29.51 31.84
CA GLN A 53 -32.02 29.52 32.33
C GLN A 53 -31.76 28.37 33.30
N ARG A 54 -32.67 28.11 34.23
CA ARG A 54 -32.57 26.95 35.15
C ARG A 54 -32.49 25.64 34.39
N LEU A 55 -33.34 25.44 33.39
CA LEU A 55 -33.34 24.24 32.57
C LEU A 55 -32.00 24.04 31.85
N LEU A 56 -31.49 25.08 31.18
CA LEU A 56 -30.22 25.00 30.45
C LEU A 56 -29.03 24.72 31.37
N GLN A 57 -28.97 25.38 32.53
CA GLN A 57 -27.91 25.17 33.52
C GLN A 57 -27.93 23.74 34.08
N GLN A 58 -29.12 23.23 34.43
CA GLN A 58 -29.29 21.86 34.94
C GLN A 58 -28.96 20.81 33.86
N MET A 59 -29.36 21.05 32.60
CA MET A 59 -29.00 20.16 31.48
C MET A 59 -27.50 20.13 31.21
N ALA A 60 -26.84 21.29 31.24
CA ALA A 60 -25.39 21.39 31.07
C ALA A 60 -24.64 20.64 32.19
N ALA A 61 -25.06 20.85 33.43
CA ALA A 61 -24.47 20.19 34.60
C ALA A 61 -24.69 18.67 34.58
N CYS A 62 -25.91 18.21 34.27
CA CYS A 62 -26.21 16.78 34.14
C CYS A 62 -25.42 16.14 32.99
N THR A 63 -25.27 16.81 31.85
CA THR A 63 -24.46 16.33 30.73
C THR A 63 -22.98 16.20 31.12
N THR A 64 -22.46 17.17 31.87
CA THR A 64 -21.08 17.13 32.38
C THR A 64 -20.88 15.97 33.35
N VAL A 65 -21.78 15.77 34.31
CA VAL A 65 -21.71 14.63 35.25
C VAL A 65 -21.76 13.29 34.52
N ARG A 66 -22.68 13.15 33.54
CA ARG A 66 -22.82 11.92 32.75
C ARG A 66 -21.59 11.62 31.90
N ARG A 67 -20.89 12.65 31.38
CA ARG A 67 -19.66 12.48 30.61
C ARG A 67 -18.42 12.31 31.49
N ALA A 68 -18.36 12.99 32.63
CA ALA A 68 -17.24 12.90 33.57
C ALA A 68 -17.13 11.52 34.23
N GLY A 69 -18.23 10.76 34.30
CA GLY A 69 -18.24 9.37 34.74
C GLY A 69 -17.84 8.34 33.66
N VAL A 70 -17.62 8.76 32.41
CA VAL A 70 -17.21 7.84 31.34
C VAL A 70 -15.70 7.65 31.42
N LEU A 71 -15.30 6.49 31.95
CA LEU A 71 -13.92 6.04 31.84
C LEU A 71 -13.58 5.75 30.38
N PRO A 72 -12.35 6.03 29.92
CA PRO A 72 -11.91 5.57 28.62
C PRO A 72 -12.08 4.05 28.53
N ALA A 73 -12.49 3.56 27.36
CA ALA A 73 -12.50 2.13 27.12
C ALA A 73 -11.10 1.56 27.39
N PRO A 74 -11.00 0.29 27.85
CA PRO A 74 -9.70 -0.37 27.98
C PRO A 74 -8.91 -0.21 26.67
N PRO A 75 -7.59 0.00 26.76
CA PRO A 75 -6.76 0.10 25.57
C PRO A 75 -6.96 -1.16 24.72
N ALA A 76 -7.18 -0.96 23.42
CA ALA A 76 -7.29 -2.06 22.48
C ALA A 76 -6.02 -2.93 22.55
N ALA A 77 -6.19 -4.25 22.38
CA ALA A 77 -5.07 -5.16 22.30
C ALA A 77 -4.11 -4.70 21.18
N LEU A 78 -2.82 -4.59 21.51
CA LEU A 78 -1.80 -4.27 20.52
C LEU A 78 -1.75 -5.39 19.47
N ILE A 79 -1.64 -5.01 18.21
CA ILE A 79 -1.47 -5.97 17.13
C ILE A 79 -0.09 -6.61 17.31
N ALA A 80 -0.04 -7.94 17.39
CA ALA A 80 1.21 -8.69 17.49
C ALA A 80 2.10 -8.36 16.29
N ALA A 81 3.40 -8.17 16.51
CA ALA A 81 4.35 -7.91 15.44
C ALA A 81 4.55 -9.18 14.57
N PRO A 82 4.90 -9.03 13.27
CA PRO A 82 5.31 -10.17 12.44
C PRO A 82 6.56 -10.84 13.01
N ALA A 83 6.75 -12.13 12.67
CA ALA A 83 7.99 -12.83 13.01
C ALA A 83 9.21 -12.11 12.40
N PRO A 84 10.37 -12.12 13.09
CA PRO A 84 11.57 -11.46 12.58
C PRO A 84 12.07 -12.14 11.30
N ASP A 85 12.54 -11.33 10.35
CA ASP A 85 13.17 -11.78 9.12
C ASP A 85 14.64 -11.33 9.12
N PRO A 86 15.63 -12.25 9.14
CA PRO A 86 17.04 -11.89 9.20
C PRO A 86 17.60 -11.39 7.86
N ARG A 87 16.90 -11.59 6.74
CA ARG A 87 17.38 -11.20 5.39
C ARG A 87 17.59 -9.70 5.28
N PRO A 88 18.70 -9.19 4.72
CA PRO A 88 18.88 -7.75 4.55
C PRO A 88 17.74 -7.10 3.76
N VAL A 89 17.34 -5.89 4.16
CA VAL A 89 16.31 -5.12 3.44
C VAL A 89 16.87 -4.66 2.08
N THR A 90 16.01 -4.57 1.07
CA THR A 90 16.34 -3.90 -0.20
C THR A 90 16.78 -2.46 0.06
N PRO A 91 17.87 -1.98 -0.57
CA PRO A 91 18.33 -0.61 -0.37
C PRO A 91 17.27 0.43 -0.81
N PRO A 92 17.34 1.67 -0.29
CA PRO A 92 16.40 2.73 -0.70
C PRO A 92 16.42 3.02 -2.21
N SER A 93 17.58 2.87 -2.87
CA SER A 93 17.70 3.03 -4.33
C SER A 93 16.85 1.99 -5.07
N ALA A 94 16.95 0.71 -4.69
CA ALA A 94 16.15 -0.36 -5.30
C ALA A 94 14.64 -0.14 -5.11
N THR A 95 14.27 0.46 -3.98
CA THR A 95 12.88 0.84 -3.71
C THR A 95 12.40 1.96 -4.64
N ALA A 96 13.24 2.96 -4.89
CA ALA A 96 12.95 4.02 -5.86
C ALA A 96 12.90 3.48 -7.30
N THR A 97 13.84 2.61 -7.67
CA THR A 97 13.90 1.95 -8.97
C THR A 97 12.63 1.14 -9.24
N TRP A 98 12.17 0.34 -8.27
CA TRP A 98 10.92 -0.42 -8.44
C TRP A 98 9.72 0.49 -8.71
N ARG A 99 9.58 1.60 -7.98
CA ARG A 99 8.48 2.57 -8.18
C ARG A 99 8.48 3.17 -9.59
N ARG A 100 9.66 3.49 -10.13
CA ARG A 100 9.82 3.96 -11.50
C ARG A 100 9.49 2.85 -12.50
N LEU A 101 10.05 1.66 -12.28
CA LEU A 101 9.94 0.50 -13.14
C LEU A 101 8.49 0.08 -13.36
N VAL A 102 7.65 0.00 -12.33
CA VAL A 102 6.26 -0.47 -12.48
C VAL A 102 5.37 0.49 -13.27
N ILE A 103 5.81 1.75 -13.43
CA ILE A 103 5.15 2.79 -14.24
C ILE A 103 5.71 2.75 -15.67
N ASP A 104 7.03 2.84 -15.82
CA ASP A 104 7.68 3.04 -17.12
C ASP A 104 7.86 1.72 -17.88
N TRP A 105 8.24 0.65 -17.18
CA TRP A 105 8.72 -0.62 -17.74
C TRP A 105 8.25 -1.85 -16.94
N PRO A 106 6.93 -2.11 -16.84
CA PRO A 106 6.37 -3.20 -16.04
C PRO A 106 6.85 -4.61 -16.46
N VAL A 107 7.41 -4.75 -17.67
CA VAL A 107 8.02 -6.00 -18.17
C VAL A 107 9.22 -6.48 -17.32
N LEU A 108 9.88 -5.55 -16.62
CA LEU A 108 11.04 -5.84 -15.76
C LEU A 108 10.64 -6.22 -14.33
N GLU A 109 9.35 -6.15 -13.97
CA GLU A 109 8.92 -6.26 -12.57
C GLU A 109 9.21 -7.67 -12.03
N ASP A 110 8.96 -8.69 -12.85
CA ASP A 110 9.27 -10.08 -12.50
C ASP A 110 10.77 -10.28 -12.26
N GLU A 111 11.62 -9.66 -13.10
CA GLU A 111 13.08 -9.74 -12.97
C GLU A 111 13.57 -9.04 -11.72
N TRP A 112 13.02 -7.85 -11.40
CA TRP A 112 13.34 -7.13 -10.18
C TRP A 112 13.06 -7.98 -8.93
N VAL A 113 11.86 -8.57 -8.84
CA VAL A 113 11.48 -9.38 -7.66
C VAL A 113 12.35 -10.64 -7.58
N LEU A 114 12.65 -11.28 -8.71
CA LEU A 114 13.54 -12.44 -8.74
C LEU A 114 14.97 -12.07 -8.33
N ALA A 115 15.48 -10.90 -8.72
CA ALA A 115 16.79 -10.42 -8.28
C ALA A 115 16.83 -10.17 -6.77
N VAL A 116 15.77 -9.62 -6.18
CA VAL A 116 15.64 -9.49 -4.71
C VAL A 116 15.70 -10.86 -4.02
N LEU A 117 14.98 -11.86 -4.55
CA LEU A 117 15.00 -13.22 -4.02
C LEU A 117 16.37 -13.89 -4.18
N ALA A 118 16.98 -13.78 -5.35
CA ALA A 118 18.28 -14.37 -5.66
C ALA A 118 19.42 -13.80 -4.79
N THR A 119 19.31 -12.53 -4.41
CA THR A 119 20.28 -11.85 -3.53
C THR A 119 19.98 -12.07 -2.04
N GLY A 120 18.98 -12.88 -1.71
CA GLY A 120 18.61 -13.22 -0.34
C GLY A 120 18.07 -12.02 0.46
N ARG A 121 17.58 -10.98 -0.23
CA ARG A 121 17.04 -9.77 0.38
C ARG A 121 15.54 -9.91 0.65
N ARG A 122 15.03 -9.07 1.56
CA ARG A 122 13.60 -8.87 1.79
C ARG A 122 13.17 -7.49 1.31
N LEU A 123 11.91 -7.36 0.91
CA LEU A 123 11.34 -6.06 0.53
C LEU A 123 11.42 -5.05 1.67
N ALA A 124 11.62 -3.77 1.31
CA ALA A 124 11.36 -2.66 2.22
C ALA A 124 9.90 -2.70 2.70
N PRO A 125 9.60 -2.48 4.00
CA PRO A 125 8.24 -2.59 4.54
C PRO A 125 7.20 -1.75 3.79
N GLU A 126 7.58 -0.56 3.32
CA GLU A 126 6.74 0.33 2.55
C GLU A 126 6.41 -0.17 1.13
N LEU A 127 7.15 -1.15 0.61
CA LEU A 127 6.86 -1.80 -0.67
C LEU A 127 5.92 -2.99 -0.54
N VAL A 128 5.79 -3.59 0.64
CA VAL A 128 4.97 -4.80 0.79
C VAL A 128 3.51 -4.56 0.41
N PRO A 129 2.80 -3.52 0.92
CA PRO A 129 1.42 -3.26 0.49
C PRO A 129 1.24 -3.00 -1.02
N PRO A 130 2.01 -2.10 -1.68
CA PRO A 130 1.80 -1.84 -3.10
C PRO A 130 2.15 -3.05 -3.98
N VAL A 131 3.20 -3.83 -3.66
CA VAL A 131 3.55 -5.04 -4.43
C VAL A 131 2.45 -6.10 -4.29
N LEU A 132 2.00 -6.42 -3.06
CA LEU A 132 0.94 -7.40 -2.85
C LEU A 132 -0.39 -6.96 -3.47
N GLY A 133 -0.74 -5.68 -3.32
CA GLY A 133 -1.96 -5.09 -3.85
C GLY A 133 -2.02 -5.11 -5.38
N ARG A 134 -0.89 -4.90 -6.07
CA ARG A 134 -0.80 -4.93 -7.54
C ARG A 134 -1.03 -6.32 -8.12
N HIS A 135 -0.55 -7.37 -7.44
CA HIS A 135 -0.56 -8.74 -7.97
C HIS A 135 -1.70 -9.60 -7.46
N ARG A 136 -2.75 -9.02 -6.86
CA ARG A 136 -3.85 -9.81 -6.24
C ARG A 136 -4.51 -10.80 -7.19
N THR A 137 -4.57 -10.51 -8.49
CA THR A 137 -5.21 -11.40 -9.47
C THR A 137 -4.25 -12.39 -10.13
N ASP A 138 -2.94 -12.24 -9.92
CA ASP A 138 -1.89 -13.09 -10.50
C ASP A 138 -1.25 -13.92 -9.40
N VAL A 139 -1.58 -15.22 -9.36
CA VAL A 139 -1.12 -16.12 -8.29
C VAL A 139 0.40 -16.26 -8.26
N VAL A 140 1.06 -16.32 -9.42
CA VAL A 140 2.50 -16.53 -9.50
C VAL A 140 3.22 -15.28 -8.99
N ARG A 141 2.82 -14.10 -9.47
CA ARG A 141 3.43 -12.84 -9.02
C ARG A 141 3.12 -12.52 -7.57
N HIS A 142 1.90 -12.84 -7.12
CA HIS A 142 1.52 -12.67 -5.71
C HIS A 142 2.36 -13.56 -4.79
N GLU A 143 2.55 -14.83 -5.15
CA GLU A 143 3.36 -15.74 -4.36
C GLU A 143 4.83 -15.30 -4.33
N ARG A 144 5.37 -14.85 -5.47
CA ARG A 144 6.72 -14.27 -5.54
C ARG A 144 6.84 -13.03 -4.65
N ALA A 145 5.83 -12.18 -4.61
CA ALA A 145 5.77 -11.02 -3.73
C ALA A 145 5.73 -11.41 -2.24
N LEU A 146 4.97 -12.45 -1.88
CA LEU A 146 4.92 -12.98 -0.51
C LEU A 146 6.28 -13.53 -0.08
N LEU A 147 6.97 -14.28 -0.93
CA LEU A 147 8.33 -14.76 -0.65
C LEU A 147 9.31 -13.60 -0.43
N ALA A 148 9.24 -12.57 -1.27
CA ALA A 148 10.09 -11.39 -1.14
C ALA A 148 9.76 -10.56 0.11
N ALA A 149 8.49 -10.49 0.51
CA ALA A 149 8.04 -9.82 1.73
C ALA A 149 8.35 -10.61 3.02
N GLY A 150 8.43 -11.94 2.94
CA GLY A 150 8.68 -12.81 4.09
C GLY A 150 7.54 -12.81 5.11
N PRO A 151 7.84 -12.98 6.41
CA PRO A 151 6.85 -12.98 7.48
C PRO A 151 5.98 -11.73 7.52
N LEU A 152 6.52 -10.56 7.13
CA LEU A 152 5.76 -9.32 7.06
C LEU A 152 4.63 -9.41 6.03
N GLY A 153 4.86 -10.05 4.89
CA GLY A 153 3.84 -10.24 3.86
C GLY A 153 2.67 -11.10 4.35
N ALA A 154 2.98 -12.24 4.95
CA ALA A 154 1.96 -13.14 5.51
C ALA A 154 1.13 -12.45 6.60
N TRP A 155 1.81 -11.77 7.53
CA TRP A 155 1.16 -10.98 8.59
C TRP A 155 0.27 -9.86 8.03
N MET A 156 0.71 -9.16 6.98
CA MET A 156 -0.08 -8.11 6.33
C MET A 156 -1.34 -8.65 5.63
N VAL A 157 -1.25 -9.85 5.03
CA VAL A 157 -2.42 -10.50 4.40
C VAL A 157 -3.42 -10.96 5.45
N GLU A 158 -2.96 -11.52 6.56
CA GLU A 158 -3.80 -11.91 7.69
C GLU A 158 -4.53 -10.68 8.28
N TRP A 159 -3.80 -9.60 8.52
CA TRP A 159 -4.36 -8.37 9.09
C TRP A 159 -5.23 -7.59 8.10
N SER A 160 -4.90 -7.64 6.81
CA SER A 160 -5.59 -6.93 5.75
C SER A 160 -5.94 -7.88 4.61
N PRO A 161 -7.10 -8.57 4.65
CA PRO A 161 -7.53 -9.52 3.62
C PRO A 161 -7.65 -8.90 2.21
N ARG A 162 -7.74 -7.57 2.10
CA ARG A 162 -7.64 -6.84 0.83
C ARG A 162 -6.27 -6.93 0.16
N LEU A 163 -5.25 -7.45 0.84
CA LEU A 163 -3.94 -7.73 0.27
C LEU A 163 -3.85 -9.19 -0.18
N ALA A 164 -4.78 -10.06 0.19
CA ALA A 164 -4.77 -11.46 -0.22
C ALA A 164 -4.92 -11.62 -1.75
N CYS A 165 -4.30 -12.69 -2.27
CA CYS A 165 -4.54 -13.15 -3.64
C CYS A 165 -6.01 -13.56 -3.82
N THR A 166 -6.60 -13.12 -4.92
CA THR A 166 -7.94 -13.50 -5.38
C THR A 166 -7.89 -14.36 -6.64
N GLY A 167 -6.69 -14.62 -7.17
CA GLY A 167 -6.48 -15.47 -8.34
C GLY A 167 -6.76 -16.94 -8.06
N ARG A 168 -7.15 -17.70 -9.09
CA ARG A 168 -7.35 -19.15 -8.98
C ARG A 168 -5.99 -19.84 -8.93
N ARG A 169 -5.70 -20.53 -7.82
CA ARG A 169 -4.45 -21.30 -7.68
C ARG A 169 -4.37 -22.40 -8.76
N PRO A 170 -3.27 -22.48 -9.52
CA PRO A 170 -3.09 -23.56 -10.50
C PRO A 170 -2.89 -24.90 -9.79
N THR A 171 -3.29 -25.98 -10.46
CA THR A 171 -3.24 -27.35 -9.92
C THR A 171 -1.82 -27.92 -9.83
N SER A 172 -0.88 -27.39 -10.61
CA SER A 172 0.54 -27.79 -10.61
C SER A 172 1.44 -26.65 -11.11
N GLY A 173 2.75 -26.78 -10.92
CA GLY A 173 3.76 -25.90 -11.54
C GLY A 173 3.98 -24.54 -10.87
N LEU A 174 3.21 -24.18 -9.84
CA LEU A 174 3.36 -22.89 -9.14
C LEU A 174 4.77 -22.72 -8.53
N GLU A 175 5.25 -23.75 -7.84
CA GLU A 175 6.57 -23.71 -7.17
C GLU A 175 7.69 -23.41 -8.16
N LEU A 176 7.68 -24.08 -9.32
CA LEU A 176 8.64 -23.81 -10.38
C LEU A 176 8.45 -22.39 -10.96
N ALA A 177 7.22 -22.01 -11.31
CA ALA A 177 6.92 -20.71 -11.94
C ALA A 177 7.32 -19.50 -11.07
N VAL A 178 7.28 -19.65 -9.74
CA VAL A 178 7.67 -18.58 -8.81
C VAL A 178 9.15 -18.22 -8.93
N HIS A 179 10.01 -19.16 -9.34
CA HIS A 179 11.46 -18.96 -9.45
C HIS A 179 11.95 -18.64 -10.87
N HIS A 180 11.07 -18.63 -11.87
CA HIS A 180 11.45 -18.35 -13.26
C HIS A 180 10.75 -17.11 -13.81
N LEU A 181 11.44 -16.44 -14.74
CA LEU A 181 10.84 -15.36 -15.51
C LEU A 181 9.73 -15.92 -16.41
N PRO A 182 8.61 -15.20 -16.56
CA PRO A 182 7.64 -15.57 -17.57
C PRO A 182 8.24 -15.41 -18.96
N GLU A 183 7.90 -16.34 -19.84
CA GLU A 183 8.19 -16.22 -21.26
C GLU A 183 7.51 -14.98 -21.82
N LEU A 184 8.25 -14.23 -22.66
CA LEU A 184 7.73 -13.08 -23.34
C LEU A 184 7.65 -13.38 -24.84
N PRO A 185 6.61 -12.88 -25.53
CA PRO A 185 6.49 -13.08 -26.96
C PRO A 185 7.63 -12.34 -27.67
N ILE A 186 8.52 -13.12 -28.30
CA ILE A 186 9.62 -12.68 -29.14
C ILE A 186 9.48 -13.43 -30.47
N VAL A 187 9.70 -12.74 -31.59
CA VAL A 187 9.62 -13.37 -32.91
C VAL A 187 10.74 -14.40 -33.08
N PRO A 188 10.50 -15.55 -33.74
CA PRO A 188 11.46 -16.64 -33.84
C PRO A 188 12.85 -16.23 -34.36
N GLU A 189 12.89 -15.25 -35.27
CA GLU A 189 14.12 -14.74 -35.88
C GLU A 189 15.03 -14.01 -34.88
N LEU A 190 14.47 -13.49 -33.79
CA LEU A 190 15.21 -12.78 -32.75
C LEU A 190 15.54 -13.66 -31.53
N LEU A 191 14.93 -14.84 -31.39
CA LEU A 191 15.21 -15.76 -30.28
C LEU A 191 16.70 -16.14 -30.16
N PRO A 192 17.46 -16.38 -31.25
CA PRO A 192 18.88 -16.69 -31.13
C PRO A 192 19.71 -15.59 -30.46
N LEU A 193 19.22 -14.34 -30.42
CA LEU A 193 19.91 -13.23 -29.75
C LEU A 193 19.87 -13.32 -28.22
N LEU A 194 18.99 -14.13 -27.64
CA LEU A 194 18.95 -14.32 -26.18
C LEU A 194 20.22 -15.01 -25.65
N GLU A 195 20.77 -15.93 -26.45
CA GLU A 195 21.98 -16.71 -26.15
C GLU A 195 23.22 -16.21 -26.90
N ALA A 196 23.07 -15.18 -27.74
CA ALA A 196 24.17 -14.67 -28.54
C ALA A 196 25.19 -13.87 -27.70
N PRO A 197 26.47 -13.84 -28.11
CA PRO A 197 27.47 -12.95 -27.53
C PRO A 197 27.04 -11.48 -27.53
N ALA A 198 27.46 -10.74 -26.50
CA ALA A 198 27.04 -9.34 -26.28
C ALA A 198 27.26 -8.43 -27.49
N ASP A 199 28.38 -8.61 -28.20
CA ASP A 199 28.74 -7.85 -29.39
C ASP A 199 27.81 -8.18 -30.58
N GLN A 200 27.37 -9.43 -30.71
CA GLN A 200 26.42 -9.83 -31.75
C GLN A 200 25.03 -9.24 -31.50
N VAL A 201 24.54 -9.26 -30.25
CA VAL A 201 23.26 -8.65 -29.86
C VAL A 201 23.29 -7.16 -30.16
N ALA A 202 24.32 -6.47 -29.67
CA ALA A 202 24.50 -5.03 -29.85
C ALA A 202 24.55 -4.63 -31.34
N ARG A 203 25.37 -5.33 -32.15
CA ARG A 203 25.47 -5.08 -33.59
C ARG A 203 24.14 -5.32 -34.31
N THR A 204 23.43 -6.39 -34.00
CA THR A 204 22.16 -6.73 -34.66
C THR A 204 21.10 -5.66 -34.41
N LEU A 205 20.94 -5.24 -33.15
CA LEU A 205 19.99 -4.20 -32.78
C LEU A 205 20.34 -2.85 -33.42
N ALA A 206 21.59 -2.39 -33.29
CA ALA A 206 22.00 -1.11 -33.84
C ALA A 206 21.92 -1.07 -35.38
N THR A 207 22.31 -2.16 -36.05
CA THR A 207 22.22 -2.26 -37.51
C THR A 207 20.75 -2.24 -37.96
N GLY A 208 19.87 -2.97 -37.29
CA GLY A 208 18.46 -3.03 -37.67
C GLY A 208 17.73 -1.70 -37.48
N LEU A 209 18.07 -0.95 -36.41
CA LEU A 209 17.56 0.41 -36.20
C LEU A 209 18.14 1.40 -37.20
N SER A 210 19.45 1.33 -37.51
CA SER A 210 20.10 2.23 -38.47
C SER A 210 19.59 2.02 -39.90
N LYS A 211 19.26 0.79 -40.26
CA LYS A 211 18.68 0.44 -41.58
C LYS A 211 17.14 0.54 -41.62
N ALA A 212 16.51 1.02 -40.55
CA ALA A 212 15.06 1.08 -40.40
C ALA A 212 14.31 -0.26 -40.61
N THR A 213 15.00 -1.40 -40.46
CA THR A 213 14.35 -2.72 -40.48
C THR A 213 13.56 -2.92 -39.18
N PHE A 214 14.04 -2.34 -38.09
CA PHE A 214 13.29 -2.20 -36.84
C PHE A 214 12.64 -0.83 -36.78
N ASN A 215 11.30 -0.81 -36.81
CA ASN A 215 10.46 0.38 -36.76
C ASN A 215 9.50 0.32 -35.55
N ALA A 216 8.64 1.32 -35.41
CA ALA A 216 7.68 1.41 -34.30
C ALA A 216 6.80 0.15 -34.12
N GLY A 217 6.49 -0.57 -35.20
CA GLY A 217 5.73 -1.83 -35.13
C GLY A 217 6.46 -2.96 -34.40
N HIS A 218 7.79 -2.89 -34.31
CA HIS A 218 8.63 -3.86 -33.60
C HIS A 218 8.84 -3.52 -32.12
N ARG A 219 8.31 -2.37 -31.64
CA ARG A 219 8.60 -1.83 -30.31
C ARG A 219 8.35 -2.86 -29.20
N ALA A 220 7.20 -3.51 -29.19
CA ALA A 220 6.85 -4.48 -28.14
C ALA A 220 7.80 -5.69 -28.11
N VAL A 221 8.10 -6.26 -29.29
CA VAL A 221 9.00 -7.42 -29.42
C VAL A 221 10.43 -7.06 -29.00
N LEU A 222 10.92 -5.87 -29.36
CA LEU A 222 12.26 -5.42 -29.00
C LEU A 222 12.38 -5.10 -27.51
N ILE A 223 11.34 -4.54 -26.89
CA ILE A 223 11.27 -4.39 -25.43
C ILE A 223 11.37 -5.76 -24.76
N ASN A 224 10.60 -6.74 -25.22
CA ASN A 224 10.63 -8.11 -24.68
C ASN A 224 12.01 -8.76 -24.85
N LEU A 225 12.63 -8.60 -26.02
CA LEU A 225 13.98 -9.08 -26.29
C LEU A 225 14.98 -8.44 -25.32
N VAL A 226 15.03 -7.11 -25.22
CA VAL A 226 15.94 -6.39 -24.32
C VAL A 226 15.70 -6.75 -22.84
N ALA A 227 14.45 -7.02 -22.45
CA ALA A 227 14.10 -7.50 -21.12
C ALA A 227 14.52 -8.96 -20.85
N ARG A 228 15.04 -9.69 -21.84
CA ARG A 228 15.40 -11.11 -21.74
C ARG A 228 16.81 -11.46 -22.20
N VAL A 229 17.51 -10.57 -22.91
CA VAL A 229 18.94 -10.79 -23.23
C VAL A 229 19.76 -10.97 -21.96
N ASN A 230 20.87 -11.69 -22.07
CA ASN A 230 21.79 -11.88 -20.96
C ASN A 230 22.18 -10.51 -20.33
N PRO A 231 22.11 -10.35 -18.99
CA PRO A 231 22.51 -9.13 -18.30
C PRO A 231 23.91 -8.61 -18.68
N SER A 232 24.86 -9.50 -18.97
CA SER A 232 26.22 -9.12 -19.38
C SER A 232 26.26 -8.38 -20.72
N SER A 233 25.21 -8.50 -21.53
CA SER A 233 25.08 -7.82 -22.84
C SER A 233 24.58 -6.38 -22.72
N LEU A 234 24.00 -5.99 -21.58
CA LEU A 234 23.36 -4.68 -21.41
C LEU A 234 24.29 -3.49 -21.68
N PRO A 235 25.55 -3.45 -21.17
CA PRO A 235 26.45 -2.32 -21.45
C PRO A 235 26.76 -2.18 -22.95
N ALA A 236 27.03 -3.28 -23.65
CA ALA A 236 27.33 -3.27 -25.07
C ALA A 236 26.11 -2.86 -25.91
N VAL A 237 24.91 -3.34 -25.56
CA VAL A 237 23.66 -2.97 -26.22
C VAL A 237 23.38 -1.47 -26.01
N GLY A 238 23.50 -0.96 -24.78
CA GLY A 238 23.28 0.46 -24.49
C GLY A 238 24.22 1.38 -25.28
N ALA A 239 25.52 1.04 -25.33
CA ALA A 239 26.49 1.78 -26.13
C ALA A 239 26.15 1.77 -27.63
N ALA A 240 25.75 0.62 -28.18
CA ALA A 240 25.41 0.51 -29.59
C ALA A 240 24.10 1.25 -29.95
N LEU A 241 23.08 1.20 -29.08
CA LEU A 241 21.83 1.94 -29.29
C LEU A 241 22.04 3.46 -29.23
N ASN A 242 22.90 3.95 -28.35
CA ASN A 242 23.28 5.37 -28.29
C ASN A 242 24.03 5.87 -29.54
N SER A 243 24.60 4.95 -30.33
CA SER A 243 25.31 5.29 -31.57
C SER A 243 24.41 5.34 -32.82
N VAL A 244 23.12 5.01 -32.68
CA VAL A 244 22.17 5.10 -33.80
C VAL A 244 22.02 6.56 -34.22
N ASP A 245 22.14 6.81 -35.53
CA ASP A 245 22.05 8.16 -36.10
C ASP A 245 20.78 8.89 -35.65
N ALA A 246 20.94 10.13 -35.18
CA ALA A 246 19.84 10.98 -34.77
C ALA A 246 18.86 11.30 -35.91
N LEU A 247 19.30 11.19 -37.17
CA LEU A 247 18.47 11.33 -38.36
C LEU A 247 17.74 10.04 -38.75
N SER A 248 18.00 8.91 -38.08
CA SER A 248 17.30 7.66 -38.36
C SER A 248 15.81 7.78 -38.04
N PRO A 249 14.91 7.26 -38.91
CA PRO A 249 13.49 7.20 -38.59
C PRO A 249 13.18 6.35 -37.35
N SER A 250 14.12 5.52 -36.90
CA SER A 250 13.99 4.65 -35.73
C SER A 250 14.62 5.23 -34.46
N VAL A 251 15.08 6.49 -34.47
CA VAL A 251 15.78 7.12 -33.34
C VAL A 251 14.95 7.12 -32.05
N GLY A 252 13.64 7.40 -32.14
CA GLY A 252 12.76 7.39 -30.95
C GLY A 252 12.66 6.01 -30.30
N LEU A 253 12.71 4.94 -31.10
CA LEU A 253 12.76 3.57 -30.59
C LEU A 253 14.13 3.25 -29.97
N ALA A 254 15.22 3.71 -30.59
CA ALA A 254 16.57 3.55 -30.04
C ALA A 254 16.69 4.22 -28.66
N TYR A 255 16.19 5.45 -28.49
CA TYR A 255 16.13 6.13 -27.19
C TYR A 255 15.33 5.34 -26.15
N ALA A 256 14.14 4.88 -26.50
CA ALA A 256 13.30 4.10 -25.59
C ALA A 256 13.98 2.79 -25.14
N LEU A 257 14.64 2.07 -26.06
CA LEU A 257 15.37 0.86 -25.73
C LEU A 257 16.63 1.15 -24.91
N THR A 258 17.31 2.27 -25.16
CA THR A 258 18.47 2.70 -24.36
C THR A 258 18.04 2.97 -22.91
N GLU A 259 16.96 3.70 -22.69
CA GLU A 259 16.41 3.95 -21.35
C GLU A 259 16.07 2.64 -20.62
N LEU A 260 15.45 1.69 -21.33
CA LEU A 260 15.17 0.35 -20.80
C LEU A 260 16.45 -0.40 -20.41
N VAL A 261 17.48 -0.38 -21.26
CA VAL A 261 18.78 -1.02 -21.00
C VAL A 261 19.44 -0.42 -19.77
N HIS A 262 19.52 0.91 -19.69
CA HIS A 262 20.14 1.59 -18.56
C HIS A 262 19.39 1.31 -17.25
N LEU A 263 18.06 1.38 -17.26
CA LEU A 263 17.25 1.07 -16.08
C LEU A 263 17.44 -0.38 -15.63
N ARG A 264 17.39 -1.34 -16.57
CA ARG A 264 17.58 -2.76 -16.27
C ARG A 264 18.98 -3.03 -15.73
N HIS A 265 20.01 -2.43 -16.31
CA HIS A 265 21.38 -2.57 -15.83
C HIS A 265 21.55 -2.01 -14.42
N HIS A 266 21.08 -0.77 -14.20
CA HIS A 266 21.12 -0.13 -12.88
C HIS A 266 20.42 -0.96 -11.81
N MET A 267 19.19 -1.41 -12.11
CA MET A 267 18.40 -2.29 -11.25
C MET A 267 19.16 -3.55 -10.81
N LEU A 268 19.83 -4.22 -11.74
CA LEU A 268 20.56 -5.45 -11.42
C LEU A 268 21.79 -5.16 -10.57
N THR A 269 22.55 -4.11 -10.91
CA THR A 269 23.77 -3.73 -10.18
C THR A 269 23.52 -3.27 -8.74
N GLU A 270 22.40 -2.59 -8.47
CA GLU A 270 22.12 -2.08 -7.11
C GLU A 270 21.64 -3.16 -6.13
N LEU A 271 21.20 -4.31 -6.66
CA LEU A 271 20.75 -5.45 -5.86
C LEU A 271 21.88 -6.42 -5.54
N GLU A 272 23.00 -6.37 -6.27
CA GLU A 272 24.18 -7.19 -6.03
C GLU A 272 24.66 -7.06 -4.57
N PRO A 273 25.13 -8.15 -3.95
CA PRO A 273 25.72 -8.10 -2.62
C PRO A 273 27.01 -7.26 -2.69
N ALA A 274 27.14 -6.32 -1.74
CA ALA A 274 28.36 -5.51 -1.56
C ALA A 274 29.51 -6.34 -0.98
#